data_AF-A0A830HW91-F1
#
_entry.id   AF-A0A830HW91-F1
#
_cell.length_a   1.000
_cell.length_b   1.000
_cell.length_c   1.000
_cell.angle_alpha   90.00
_cell.angle_beta   90.00
_cell.angle_gamma   90.00
#
_symmetry.space_group_name_H-M   'P 1'
#
loop_
_entity.id
_entity.type
_entity.pdbx_description
1 polymer ?
#
loop_
_entity_poly.entity_id
_entity_poly.type
_entity_poly.pdbx_seq_one_letter_code
_entity_poly.pdbx_strand_id
1 'polypeptide(L)'
;MKPYASLYKRTPSSQKAHLLLLERWNVPWPLLYASSGAENNGKPKVAVNHVRGSNKVTIKALMVKQLRMLGREHTENAYQHPALPETYLLVPQSQDDERHELIKAHQTRSGPWIAKPTSGAHGDGIRVFPCASEAAA
;
A
#
# COMPACT_ATOMS: atom_id res chain seq x y z
N MET A 1 -24.04 -7.58 4.35
CA MET A 1 -23.49 -6.20 4.33
C MET A 1 -24.62 -5.22 4.03
N LYS A 2 -24.94 -4.30 4.94
CA LYS A 2 -25.91 -3.23 4.66
C LYS A 2 -25.22 -2.15 3.83
N PRO A 3 -25.86 -1.56 2.80
CA PRO A 3 -25.26 -0.47 2.04
C PRO A 3 -25.05 0.76 2.94
N TYR A 4 -23.83 1.30 2.92
CA TYR A 4 -23.38 2.47 3.70
C TYR A 4 -24.17 3.76 3.40
N ALA A 5 -25.06 3.76 2.41
CA ALA A 5 -25.97 4.88 2.12
C ALA A 5 -26.83 5.27 3.34
N SER A 6 -27.08 4.34 4.27
CA SER A 6 -27.87 4.59 5.49
C SER A 6 -27.11 5.31 6.63
N LEU A 7 -25.77 5.38 6.58
CA LEU A 7 -24.96 6.02 7.62
C LEU A 7 -24.84 7.53 7.43
N TYR A 8 -25.11 8.04 6.24
CA TYR A 8 -25.15 9.48 5.96
C TYR A 8 -26.59 9.99 6.01
N LYS A 9 -27.23 9.92 7.19
CA LYS A 9 -28.47 10.67 7.44
C LYS A 9 -28.14 12.15 7.26
N ARG A 10 -28.72 12.78 6.22
CA ARG A 10 -28.70 14.24 6.05
C ARG A 10 -29.37 14.85 7.28
N THR A 11 -28.59 15.34 8.23
CA THR A 11 -29.09 16.21 9.29
C THR A 11 -29.50 17.55 8.64
N PRO A 12 -30.68 18.12 8.94
CA PRO A 12 -31.18 19.33 8.28
C PRO A 12 -30.43 20.63 8.62
N SER A 13 -29.30 20.58 9.31
CA SER A 13 -28.50 21.77 9.62
C SER A 13 -27.57 22.10 8.46
N SER A 14 -27.72 23.31 7.93
CA SER A 14 -27.00 23.95 6.82
C SER A 14 -25.48 24.12 6.98
N GLN A 15 -24.80 23.28 7.76
CA GLN A 15 -23.34 23.30 7.84
C GLN A 15 -22.74 22.44 6.73
N LYS A 16 -22.27 23.10 5.66
CA LYS A 16 -21.35 22.47 4.72
C LYS A 16 -20.11 22.06 5.52
N ALA A 17 -19.85 20.76 5.60
CA ALA A 17 -18.61 20.27 6.20
C ALA A 17 -17.43 20.72 5.32
N HIS A 18 -16.46 21.41 5.92
CA HIS A 18 -15.23 21.84 5.23
C HIS A 18 -14.12 20.77 5.30
N LEU A 19 -14.20 19.89 6.31
CA LEU A 19 -13.27 18.78 6.55
C LEU A 19 -14.07 17.54 6.96
N LEU A 20 -13.75 16.39 6.35
CA LEU A 20 -14.24 15.08 6.74
C LEU A 20 -13.09 14.25 7.27
N LEU A 21 -13.20 13.81 8.53
CA LEU A 21 -12.30 12.85 9.14
C LEU A 21 -12.89 11.46 8.96
N LEU A 22 -12.30 10.70 8.05
CA LEU A 22 -12.80 9.39 7.65
C LEU A 22 -11.94 8.27 8.22
N GLU A 23 -12.58 7.13 8.41
CA GLU A 23 -11.92 5.86 8.76
C GLU A 23 -10.95 5.38 7.67
N ARG A 24 -10.03 4.51 8.06
CA ARG A 24 -8.89 4.10 7.23
C ARG A 24 -9.27 3.29 5.98
N TRP A 25 -10.29 2.44 6.06
CA TRP A 25 -10.45 1.32 5.13
C TRP A 25 -11.61 1.42 4.15
N ASN A 26 -12.37 2.52 4.13
CA ASN A 26 -13.53 2.61 3.24
C ASN A 26 -13.87 4.06 2.86
N VAL A 27 -12.87 4.82 2.41
CA VAL A 27 -13.09 6.19 1.95
C VAL A 27 -13.97 6.18 0.70
N PRO A 28 -15.16 6.83 0.71
CA PRO A 28 -16.11 6.76 -0.39
C PRO A 28 -15.70 7.73 -1.51
N TRP A 29 -14.56 7.47 -2.15
CA TRP A 29 -14.00 8.32 -3.20
C TRP A 29 -15.03 8.69 -4.27
N PRO A 30 -15.85 7.77 -4.81
CA PRO A 30 -16.85 8.16 -5.80
C PRO A 30 -17.77 9.28 -5.30
N LEU A 31 -18.21 9.25 -4.03
CA LEU A 31 -19.07 10.30 -3.47
C LEU A 31 -18.35 11.62 -3.26
N LEU A 32 -17.07 11.56 -2.86
CA LEU A 32 -16.23 12.76 -2.70
C LEU A 32 -15.93 13.45 -4.05
N TYR A 33 -16.00 12.69 -5.15
CA TYR A 33 -15.70 13.15 -6.50
C TYR A 33 -16.92 13.35 -7.42
N ALA A 34 -18.07 12.72 -7.15
CA ALA A 34 -19.26 12.60 -8.03
C ALA A 34 -19.87 13.92 -8.52
N SER A 35 -19.41 15.06 -8.02
CA SER A 35 -19.89 16.38 -8.46
C SER A 35 -18.76 17.35 -8.78
N SER A 36 -17.51 16.86 -8.81
CA SER A 36 -16.33 17.66 -9.17
C SER A 36 -16.39 17.84 -10.68
N GLY A 37 -16.76 19.02 -11.14
CA GLY A 37 -16.62 19.37 -12.55
C GLY A 37 -15.14 19.30 -12.96
N ALA A 38 -14.88 19.43 -14.27
CA ALA A 38 -13.52 19.51 -14.82
C ALA A 38 -12.66 20.58 -14.11
N GLU A 39 -13.30 21.59 -13.52
CA GLU A 39 -12.71 22.70 -12.76
C GLU A 39 -11.94 22.29 -11.49
N ASN A 40 -12.25 21.14 -10.89
CA ASN A 40 -11.63 20.74 -9.63
C ASN A 40 -10.29 19.98 -9.81
N ASN A 41 -9.76 19.84 -11.02
CA ASN A 41 -8.47 19.19 -11.30
C ASN A 41 -8.30 17.82 -10.60
N GLY A 42 -9.38 17.04 -10.47
CA GLY A 42 -9.35 15.74 -9.79
C GLY A 42 -9.17 15.82 -8.26
N LYS A 43 -9.53 16.95 -7.62
CA LYS A 43 -9.57 17.13 -6.16
C LYS A 43 -10.99 16.95 -5.59
N PRO A 44 -11.15 16.39 -4.37
CA PRO A 44 -12.45 16.23 -3.72
C PRO A 44 -13.05 17.58 -3.33
N LYS A 45 -14.37 17.69 -3.25
CA LYS A 45 -15.08 18.93 -2.88
C LYS A 45 -14.87 19.41 -1.44
N VAL A 46 -14.50 18.49 -0.57
CA VAL A 46 -14.33 18.73 0.86
C VAL A 46 -12.95 18.20 1.24
N ALA A 47 -12.26 18.91 2.13
CA ALA A 47 -10.98 18.42 2.64
C ALA A 47 -11.19 17.07 3.33
N VAL A 48 -10.27 16.13 3.13
CA VAL A 48 -10.31 14.82 3.77
C VAL A 48 -8.92 14.51 4.33
N ASN A 49 -8.87 13.77 5.43
CA ASN A 49 -7.61 13.31 6.05
C ASN A 49 -6.96 12.11 5.31
N HIS A 50 -7.28 11.91 4.03
CA HIS A 50 -6.80 10.80 3.22
C HIS A 50 -6.37 11.27 1.84
N VAL A 51 -5.40 10.57 1.27
CA VAL A 51 -5.00 10.73 -0.14
C VAL A 51 -5.43 9.48 -0.90
N ARG A 52 -6.13 9.66 -2.03
CA ARG A 52 -6.55 8.54 -2.87
C ARG A 52 -5.33 7.77 -3.37
N GLY A 53 -5.29 6.46 -3.13
CA GLY A 53 -4.16 5.61 -3.51
C GLY A 53 -2.99 5.62 -2.52
N SER A 54 -3.09 6.26 -1.36
CA SER A 54 -2.05 6.23 -0.31
C SER A 54 -1.74 4.81 0.19
N ASN A 55 -2.67 3.86 0.01
CA ASN A 55 -2.44 2.45 0.27
C ASN A 55 -1.25 1.87 -0.52
N LYS A 56 -0.93 2.42 -1.69
CA LYS A 56 0.22 2.01 -2.51
C LYS A 56 1.57 2.26 -1.85
N VAL A 57 1.66 3.18 -0.89
CA VAL A 57 2.89 3.45 -0.13
C VAL A 57 2.81 3.01 1.32
N THR A 58 1.61 2.93 1.89
CA THR A 58 1.41 2.56 3.31
C THR A 58 1.26 1.06 3.55
N ILE A 59 1.01 0.26 2.51
CA ILE A 59 0.87 -1.20 2.60
C ILE A 59 2.12 -1.86 2.02
N LYS A 60 2.81 -2.70 2.81
CA LYS A 60 4.12 -3.30 2.47
C LYS A 60 4.16 -3.91 1.06
N ALA A 61 3.28 -4.88 0.77
CA ALA A 61 3.26 -5.51 -0.55
C ALA A 61 2.97 -4.54 -1.70
N LEU A 62 2.05 -3.59 -1.51
CA LEU A 62 1.75 -2.60 -2.56
C LEU A 62 2.90 -1.61 -2.76
N MET A 63 3.61 -1.25 -1.70
CA MET A 63 4.81 -0.41 -1.75
C MET A 63 5.92 -1.09 -2.53
N VAL A 64 6.19 -2.37 -2.27
CA VAL A 64 7.18 -3.15 -3.04
C VAL A 64 6.81 -3.16 -4.52
N LYS A 65 5.54 -3.44 -4.86
CA LYS A 65 5.07 -3.39 -6.26
C LYS A 65 5.24 -2.01 -6.89
N GLN A 66 4.90 -0.94 -6.18
CA GLN A 66 5.05 0.43 -6.70
C GLN A 66 6.51 0.79 -6.94
N LEU A 67 7.42 0.40 -6.03
CA LEU A 67 8.87 0.61 -6.19
C LEU A 67 9.43 -0.18 -7.38
N ARG A 68 8.96 -1.42 -7.61
CA ARG A 68 9.31 -2.21 -8.80
C ARG A 68 8.90 -1.52 -10.09
N MET A 69 7.68 -0.99 -10.14
CA MET A 69 7.18 -0.26 -11.32
C MET A 69 8.03 0.98 -11.58
N LEU A 70 8.27 1.79 -10.55
CA LEU A 70 9.11 3.00 -10.67
C LEU A 70 10.54 2.69 -11.11
N GLY A 71 11.16 1.62 -10.58
CA GLY A 71 12.49 1.21 -10.98
C GLY A 71 12.60 0.69 -12.43
N ARG A 72 11.50 0.28 -13.05
CA ARG A 72 11.44 -0.08 -14.48
C ARG A 72 11.27 1.15 -15.38
N GLU A 73 10.54 2.15 -14.90
CA GLU A 73 10.18 3.36 -15.66
C GLU A 73 11.28 4.43 -15.60
N HIS A 74 12.06 4.47 -14.53
CA HIS A 74 13.12 5.46 -14.32
C HIS A 74 14.52 4.82 -14.44
N THR A 75 15.44 5.51 -15.13
CA THR A 75 16.84 5.10 -15.31
C THR A 75 17.62 5.05 -13.99
N GLU A 76 17.22 5.85 -13.01
CA GLU A 76 17.60 5.65 -11.62
C GLU A 76 16.71 4.57 -11.03
N ASN A 77 17.27 3.36 -10.88
CA ASN A 77 16.54 2.21 -10.38
C ASN A 77 16.18 2.44 -8.91
N ALA A 78 15.06 3.12 -8.65
CA ALA A 78 14.61 3.52 -7.31
C ALA A 78 14.46 2.33 -6.36
N TYR A 79 14.27 1.12 -6.91
CA TYR A 79 14.26 -0.11 -6.14
C TYR A 79 15.65 -0.55 -5.64
N GLN A 80 16.72 -0.21 -6.36
CA GLN A 80 18.11 -0.47 -5.95
C GLN A 80 18.72 0.72 -5.20
N HIS A 81 17.90 1.68 -4.74
CA HIS A 81 18.40 2.82 -4.01
C HIS A 81 19.06 2.34 -2.68
N PRO A 82 20.29 2.78 -2.35
CA PRO A 82 21.05 2.25 -1.22
C PRO A 82 20.41 2.49 0.16
N ALA A 83 19.48 3.45 0.26
CA ALA A 83 18.70 3.68 1.47
C ALA A 83 17.54 2.69 1.68
N LEU A 84 17.18 1.88 0.68
CA LEU A 84 16.13 0.87 0.79
C LEU A 84 16.76 -0.52 0.96
N PRO A 85 16.32 -1.30 1.96
CA PRO A 85 16.75 -2.68 2.06
C PRO A 85 16.22 -3.48 0.86
N GLU A 86 17.05 -4.38 0.36
CA GLU A 86 16.63 -5.38 -0.63
C GLU A 86 15.39 -6.11 -0.11
N THR A 87 14.32 -6.18 -0.90
CA THR A 87 13.00 -6.61 -0.44
C THR A 87 12.28 -7.42 -1.50
N TYR A 88 11.87 -8.64 -1.17
CA TYR A 88 11.13 -9.53 -2.07
C TYR A 88 9.69 -9.73 -1.60
N LEU A 89 8.78 -9.85 -2.56
CA LEU A 89 7.38 -10.14 -2.33
C LEU A 89 7.13 -11.64 -2.43
N LEU A 90 6.82 -12.29 -1.31
CA LEU A 90 6.44 -13.71 -1.29
C LEU A 90 4.92 -13.83 -1.23
N VAL A 91 4.29 -14.29 -2.31
CA VAL A 91 2.83 -14.45 -2.41
C VAL A 91 2.55 -15.82 -3.02
N PRO A 92 2.25 -16.84 -2.19
CA PRO A 92 2.04 -18.20 -2.67
C PRO A 92 1.05 -18.25 -3.83
N GLN A 93 1.41 -18.98 -4.89
CA GLN A 93 0.57 -19.20 -6.08
C GLN A 93 0.24 -17.93 -6.88
N SER A 94 0.96 -16.82 -6.65
CA SER A 94 0.82 -15.60 -7.44
C SER A 94 1.92 -15.50 -8.49
N GLN A 95 1.58 -14.88 -9.63
CA GLN A 95 2.57 -14.41 -10.60
C GLN A 95 3.53 -13.35 -10.03
N ASP A 96 3.14 -12.72 -8.91
CA ASP A 96 3.96 -11.73 -8.20
C ASP A 96 4.87 -12.36 -7.13
N ASP A 97 4.96 -13.69 -7.04
CA ASP A 97 5.82 -14.39 -6.09
C ASP A 97 7.30 -14.33 -6.53
N GLU A 98 8.12 -13.62 -5.75
CA GLU A 98 9.54 -13.38 -6.02
C GLU A 98 10.46 -14.36 -5.26
N ARG A 99 9.94 -15.55 -4.90
CA ARG A 99 10.71 -16.57 -4.16
C ARG A 99 11.97 -17.02 -4.90
N HIS A 100 11.90 -17.15 -6.22
CA HIS A 100 13.05 -17.57 -7.02
C HIS A 100 14.15 -16.50 -7.03
N GLU A 101 13.77 -15.23 -7.05
CA GLU A 101 14.66 -14.07 -7.00
C GLU A 101 15.36 -13.96 -5.64
N LEU A 102 14.62 -14.18 -4.55
CA LEU A 102 15.19 -14.26 -3.19
C LEU A 102 16.22 -15.39 -3.08
N ILE A 103 15.94 -16.57 -3.64
CA ILE A 103 16.89 -17.70 -3.65
C ILE A 103 18.14 -17.37 -4.49
N LYS A 104 17.98 -16.68 -5.63
CA LYS A 104 19.13 -16.23 -6.43
C LYS A 104 19.98 -15.21 -5.67
N ALA A 105 19.35 -14.28 -4.94
CA ALA A 105 20.06 -13.28 -4.13
C ALA A 105 20.95 -13.94 -3.07
N HIS A 106 20.48 -15.03 -2.46
CA HIS A 106 21.24 -15.83 -1.49
C HIS A 106 22.63 -16.25 -1.99
N GLN A 107 22.76 -16.54 -3.29
CA GLN A 107 24.03 -16.99 -3.88
C GLN A 107 25.10 -15.90 -3.89
N THR A 108 24.69 -14.63 -3.79
CA THR A 108 25.59 -13.46 -3.87
C THR A 108 25.64 -12.65 -2.58
N ARG A 109 24.67 -12.84 -1.69
CA ARG A 109 24.51 -12.08 -0.44
C ARG A 109 24.37 -13.03 0.75
N SER A 110 25.22 -12.84 1.74
CA SER A 110 25.11 -13.47 3.06
C SER A 110 24.52 -12.48 4.06
N GLY A 111 23.72 -12.99 4.99
CA GLY A 111 23.15 -12.18 6.07
C GLY A 111 21.71 -12.53 6.40
N PRO A 112 21.20 -11.99 7.52
CA PRO A 112 19.86 -12.26 8.00
C PRO A 112 18.79 -11.59 7.14
N TRP A 113 17.64 -12.26 7.04
CA TRP A 113 16.45 -11.78 6.35
C TRP A 113 15.28 -11.66 7.32
N ILE A 114 14.38 -10.73 7.05
CA ILE A 114 13.17 -10.53 7.87
C ILE A 114 11.92 -10.67 7.00
N ALA A 115 11.10 -11.68 7.28
CA ALA A 115 9.78 -11.81 6.69
C ALA A 115 8.76 -11.02 7.53
N LYS A 116 7.97 -10.19 6.85
CA LYS A 116 6.89 -9.43 7.49
C LYS A 116 5.60 -9.64 6.69
N PRO A 117 4.52 -10.13 7.32
CA PRO A 117 3.25 -10.23 6.62
C PRO A 117 2.71 -8.82 6.33
N THR A 118 1.96 -8.70 5.23
CA THR A 118 1.28 -7.44 4.92
C THR A 118 0.16 -7.17 5.94
N SER A 119 -0.55 -8.22 6.32
CA SER A 119 -1.51 -8.25 7.42
C SER A 119 -0.83 -8.73 8.70
N GLY A 120 -0.59 -7.82 9.64
CA GLY A 120 -0.04 -8.16 10.95
C GLY A 120 -0.19 -6.96 11.87
N ALA A 121 -0.64 -7.20 13.10
CA ALA A 121 -0.72 -6.20 14.14
C ALA A 121 0.36 -6.52 15.18
N HIS A 122 0.92 -5.48 15.82
CA HIS A 122 1.78 -5.62 17.00
C HIS A 122 3.03 -6.53 16.88
N GLY A 123 3.47 -6.86 15.66
CA GLY A 123 4.64 -7.72 15.43
C GLY A 123 4.32 -9.17 15.12
N ASP A 124 3.05 -9.56 15.15
CA ASP A 124 2.61 -10.93 14.85
C ASP A 124 2.99 -11.34 13.43
N GLY A 125 3.51 -12.56 13.31
CA GLY A 125 3.94 -13.17 12.04
C GLY A 125 5.27 -12.63 11.50
N ILE A 126 5.94 -11.71 12.20
CA ILE A 126 7.30 -11.30 11.83
C ILE A 126 8.29 -12.41 12.22
N ARG A 127 9.13 -12.83 11.28
CA ARG A 127 10.18 -13.83 11.51
C ARG A 127 11.50 -13.34 10.95
N VAL A 128 12.59 -13.58 11.68
CA VAL A 128 13.95 -13.33 11.23
C VAL A 128 14.58 -14.68 10.91
N PHE A 129 15.21 -14.77 9.76
CA PHE A 129 15.89 -15.94 9.23
C PHE A 129 17.38 -15.63 9.10
N PRO A 130 18.27 -16.60 9.36
CA PRO A 130 19.70 -16.40 9.21
C PRO A 130 20.13 -16.27 7.74
N CYS A 131 19.32 -16.76 6.80
CA CYS A 131 19.61 -16.73 5.36
C CYS A 131 18.35 -16.70 4.50
N ALA A 132 18.53 -16.38 3.22
CA ALA A 132 17.45 -16.24 2.25
C ALA A 132 16.76 -17.57 1.89
N SER A 133 17.49 -18.69 1.88
CA SER A 133 16.90 -20.01 1.60
C SER A 133 15.88 -20.42 2.67
N GLU A 134 16.16 -20.15 3.96
CA GLU A 134 15.20 -20.38 5.04
C GLU A 134 14.02 -19.40 5.00
N ALA A 135 14.25 -18.14 4.62
CA ALA A 135 13.19 -17.17 4.43
C ALA A 135 12.26 -17.51 3.24
N ALA A 136 12.80 -18.23 2.26
CA ALA A 136 12.12 -18.66 1.04
C ALA A 136 11.52 -20.06 1.15
N ALA A 137 11.49 -20.69 2.33
CA ALA A 137 10.79 -21.95 2.59
C ALA A 137 9.34 -21.68 3.01
#